data_AF-A0A3N5VDF7-F1
#
_entry.id   AF-A0A3N5VDF7-F1
#
_cell.length_a   1.000
_cell.length_b   1.000
_cell.length_c   1.000
_cell.angle_alpha   90.00
_cell.angle_beta   90.00
_cell.angle_gamma   90.00
#
_symmetry.space_group_name_H-M   'P 1'
#
loop_
_entity.id
_entity.type
_entity.pdbx_description
1 polymer ?
#
loop_
_entity_poly.entity_id
_entity_poly.type
_entity_poly.pdbx_seq_one_letter_code
_entity_poly.pdbx_strand_id
1 'polypeptide(L)'
;MRIPLHKRIFLNFVLIIALFGILGAVLSAVLINRTTLDEAQRRVSLDLRSAWDVLHNEMDRLQLFVTVLSTGKRVDDAYALPESQANRVALEQVRRQCGLDFLALTDSKGQVLVRSLDPYKTGDILSNDPFVSGALKGETRKGLALLSQQRLRDEGGNLEERAFMVFEPTPKSKVRAKTSESAGMALVAAAPVLDDGGKVIGALYAGLLLNRNHGL
;
A
#
# COMPACT_ATOMS: atom_id res chain seq x y z
N MET A 1 -37.48 -37.45 -58.28
CA MET A 1 -38.59 -36.52 -57.94
C MET A 1 -38.20 -35.13 -58.43
N ARG A 2 -38.82 -34.61 -59.50
CA ARG A 2 -38.46 -33.29 -60.06
C ARG A 2 -39.09 -32.19 -59.21
N ILE A 3 -38.28 -31.35 -58.59
CA ILE A 3 -38.76 -30.21 -57.80
C ILE A 3 -39.38 -29.20 -58.77
N PRO A 4 -40.62 -28.73 -58.53
CA PRO A 4 -41.25 -27.73 -59.39
C PRO A 4 -40.50 -26.40 -59.31
N LEU A 5 -40.41 -25.68 -60.44
CA LEU A 5 -39.54 -24.50 -60.63
C LEU A 5 -39.71 -23.43 -59.54
N HIS A 6 -40.94 -23.16 -59.11
CA HIS A 6 -41.24 -22.19 -58.05
C HIS A 6 -40.63 -22.55 -56.69
N LYS A 7 -40.61 -23.84 -56.31
CA LYS A 7 -39.97 -24.30 -55.06
C LYS A 7 -38.46 -24.15 -55.12
N ARG A 8 -37.84 -24.36 -56.29
CA ARG A 8 -36.38 -24.21 -56.49
C ARG A 8 -35.95 -22.74 -56.35
N ILE A 9 -36.71 -21.82 -56.92
CA ILE A 9 -36.46 -20.37 -56.82
C ILE A 9 -36.63 -19.89 -55.37
N PHE A 10 -37.74 -20.28 -54.72
CA PHE A 10 -38.01 -19.91 -53.32
C PHE A 10 -36.92 -20.44 -52.38
N LEU A 11 -36.51 -21.70 -52.53
CA LEU A 11 -35.45 -22.30 -51.71
C LEU A 11 -34.14 -21.54 -51.84
N ASN A 12 -33.72 -21.21 -53.07
CA ASN A 12 -32.49 -20.45 -53.30
C ASN A 12 -32.54 -19.06 -52.65
N PHE A 13 -33.69 -18.37 -52.73
CA PHE A 13 -33.86 -17.05 -52.12
C PHE A 13 -33.76 -17.12 -50.58
N VAL A 14 -34.43 -18.09 -49.96
CA VAL A 14 -34.34 -18.34 -48.52
C VAL A 14 -32.91 -18.69 -48.11
N LEU A 15 -32.21 -19.49 -48.90
CA LEU A 15 -30.84 -19.90 -48.63
C LEU A 15 -29.88 -18.69 -48.64
N ILE A 16 -30.07 -17.76 -49.58
CA ILE A 16 -29.28 -16.53 -49.65
C ILE A 16 -29.54 -15.65 -48.42
N ILE A 17 -30.80 -15.45 -48.02
CA ILE A 17 -31.14 -14.66 -46.82
C ILE A 17 -30.54 -15.31 -45.57
N ALA A 18 -30.69 -16.63 -45.42
CA ALA A 18 -30.12 -17.36 -44.29
C ALA A 18 -28.59 -17.25 -44.26
N LEU A 19 -27.92 -17.35 -45.40
CA LEU A 19 -26.47 -17.20 -45.52
C LEU A 19 -26.04 -15.81 -45.04
N PHE A 20 -26.66 -14.74 -45.54
CA PHE A 20 -26.32 -13.37 -45.12
C PHE A 20 -26.63 -13.12 -43.64
N GLY A 21 -27.73 -13.68 -43.12
CA GLY A 21 -28.07 -13.58 -41.70
C GLY A 21 -27.02 -14.24 -40.80
N ILE A 22 -26.57 -15.44 -41.17
CA ILE A 22 -25.51 -16.16 -40.43
C ILE A 22 -24.18 -15.38 -40.51
N LEU A 23 -23.80 -14.91 -41.70
CA LEU A 23 -22.56 -14.17 -41.90
C LEU A 23 -22.54 -12.86 -41.09
N GLY A 24 -23.65 -12.11 -41.10
CA GLY A 24 -23.84 -10.92 -40.29
C GLY A 24 -23.80 -11.20 -38.79
N ALA A 25 -24.45 -12.28 -38.34
CA ALA A 25 -24.44 -12.70 -36.94
C ALA A 25 -23.03 -13.08 -36.47
N VAL A 26 -22.28 -13.84 -37.27
CA VAL A 26 -20.89 -14.24 -36.95
C VAL A 26 -19.97 -13.01 -36.90
N LEU A 27 -20.04 -12.13 -37.89
CA LEU A 27 -19.23 -10.90 -37.91
C LEU A 27 -19.54 -10.02 -36.70
N SER A 28 -20.83 -9.84 -36.38
CA SER A 28 -21.26 -9.05 -35.21
C SER A 28 -20.77 -9.68 -33.91
N ALA A 29 -20.92 -11.00 -33.75
CA ALA A 29 -20.46 -11.72 -32.56
C ALA A 29 -18.94 -11.61 -32.39
N VAL A 30 -18.16 -11.72 -33.46
CA VAL A 30 -16.69 -11.60 -33.42
C VAL A 30 -16.25 -10.18 -33.07
N LEU A 31 -16.85 -9.16 -33.70
CA LEU A 31 -16.57 -7.74 -33.43
C LEU A 31 -16.90 -7.36 -31.98
N ILE A 32 -18.10 -7.72 -31.51
CA ILE A 32 -18.54 -7.41 -30.15
C ILE A 32 -17.65 -8.14 -29.13
N ASN A 33 -17.37 -9.43 -29.33
CA ASN A 33 -16.62 -10.20 -28.34
C ASN A 33 -15.18 -9.68 -28.17
N ARG A 34 -14.49 -9.34 -29.26
CA ARG A 34 -13.12 -8.80 -29.18
C ARG A 34 -13.10 -7.41 -28.57
N THR A 35 -13.94 -6.50 -29.05
CA THR A 35 -13.99 -5.12 -28.55
C THR A 35 -14.40 -5.04 -27.08
N THR A 36 -15.38 -5.85 -26.65
CA THR A 36 -15.87 -5.84 -25.27
C THR A 36 -14.84 -6.41 -24.29
N LEU A 37 -14.14 -7.49 -24.67
CA LEU A 37 -13.09 -8.07 -23.83
C LEU A 37 -11.89 -7.15 -23.72
N ASP A 38 -11.43 -6.58 -24.83
CA ASP A 38 -10.28 -5.67 -24.85
C ASP A 38 -10.58 -4.40 -24.03
N GLU A 39 -11.78 -3.84 -24.17
CA GLU A 39 -12.20 -2.65 -23.41
C GLU A 39 -12.35 -2.96 -21.91
N ALA A 40 -12.91 -4.13 -21.56
CA ALA A 40 -13.03 -4.54 -20.16
C ALA A 40 -11.65 -4.74 -19.51
N GLN A 41 -10.72 -5.42 -20.18
CA GLN A 41 -9.35 -5.61 -19.69
C GLN A 41 -8.59 -4.28 -19.59
N ARG A 42 -8.74 -3.41 -20.59
CA ARG A 42 -8.16 -2.08 -20.59
C ARG A 42 -8.65 -1.25 -19.41
N ARG A 43 -9.96 -1.24 -19.14
CA ARG A 43 -10.54 -0.53 -18.00
C ARG A 43 -9.96 -1.04 -16.68
N VAL A 44 -9.94 -2.36 -16.46
CA VAL A 44 -9.32 -2.95 -15.26
C VAL A 44 -7.86 -2.56 -15.13
N SER A 45 -7.09 -2.59 -16.22
CA SER A 45 -5.69 -2.19 -16.19
C SER A 45 -5.51 -0.70 -15.88
N LEU A 46 -6.37 0.17 -16.40
CA LEU A 46 -6.32 1.61 -16.14
C LEU A 46 -6.68 1.92 -14.69
N ASP A 47 -7.70 1.26 -14.16
CA ASP A 47 -8.14 1.41 -12.78
C ASP A 47 -7.05 0.94 -11.80
N LEU A 48 -6.41 -0.21 -12.07
CA LEU A 48 -5.30 -0.71 -11.27
C LEU A 48 -4.06 0.20 -11.33
N ARG A 49 -3.73 0.76 -12.51
CA ARG A 49 -2.63 1.72 -12.64
C ARG A 49 -2.91 2.99 -11.83
N SER A 50 -4.12 3.52 -11.94
CA SER A 50 -4.53 4.70 -11.19
C SER A 50 -4.45 4.45 -9.67
N ALA A 51 -4.87 3.28 -9.20
CA ALA A 51 -4.72 2.90 -7.79
C ALA A 51 -3.25 2.79 -7.37
N TRP A 52 -2.40 2.21 -8.21
CA TRP A 52 -0.95 2.17 -7.97
C TRP A 52 -0.31 3.55 -7.94
N ASP A 53 -0.74 4.47 -8.81
CA ASP A 53 -0.22 5.83 -8.86
C ASP A 53 -0.56 6.59 -7.56
N VAL A 54 -1.77 6.41 -7.01
CA VAL A 54 -2.15 6.98 -5.70
C VAL A 54 -1.24 6.45 -4.58
N LEU A 55 -0.99 5.13 -4.53
CA LEU A 55 -0.09 4.53 -3.54
C LEU A 55 1.34 5.04 -3.67
N HIS A 56 1.88 5.12 -4.90
CA HIS A 56 3.23 5.63 -5.12
C HIS A 56 3.34 7.10 -4.72
N ASN A 57 2.35 7.93 -5.07
CA ASN A 57 2.34 9.34 -4.68
C ASN A 57 2.34 9.52 -3.16
N GLU A 58 1.61 8.68 -2.42
CA GLU A 58 1.63 8.71 -0.95
C GLU A 58 2.97 8.24 -0.38
N MET A 59 3.57 7.20 -0.95
CA MET A 59 4.91 6.77 -0.55
C MET A 59 5.98 7.83 -0.84
N ASP A 60 5.87 8.54 -1.96
CA ASP A 60 6.74 9.67 -2.35
C ASP A 60 6.60 10.83 -1.36
N ARG A 61 5.36 11.16 -0.98
CA ARG A 61 5.07 12.16 0.07
C ARG A 61 5.67 11.76 1.41
N LEU A 62 5.51 10.51 1.81
CA LEU A 62 6.05 9.97 3.07
C LEU A 62 7.59 10.03 3.07
N GLN A 63 8.22 9.65 1.97
CA GLN A 63 9.67 9.77 1.78
C GLN A 63 10.15 11.21 1.92
N LEU A 64 9.51 12.15 1.21
CA LEU A 64 9.87 13.57 1.27
C LEU A 64 9.78 14.08 2.71
N PHE A 65 8.73 13.73 3.45
CA PHE A 65 8.57 14.13 4.84
C PHE A 65 9.67 13.58 5.74
N VAL A 66 9.99 12.28 5.67
CA VAL A 66 11.06 11.73 6.52
C VAL A 66 12.43 12.31 6.16
N THR A 67 12.72 12.56 4.88
CA THR A 67 13.97 13.18 4.44
C THR A 67 14.09 14.62 4.92
N VAL A 68 13.02 15.41 4.85
CA VAL A 68 13.05 16.80 5.35
C VAL A 68 13.15 16.82 6.87
N LEU A 69 12.36 15.98 7.56
CA LEU A 69 12.36 15.92 9.01
C LEU A 69 13.68 15.42 9.60
N SER A 70 14.37 14.50 8.93
CA SER A 70 15.66 13.96 9.41
C SER A 70 16.79 14.98 9.44
N THR A 71 16.60 16.14 8.81
CA THR A 71 17.53 17.29 8.83
C THR A 71 17.03 18.46 9.68
N GLY A 72 15.90 18.29 10.36
CA GLY A 72 15.24 19.35 11.11
C GLY A 72 15.68 19.42 12.56
N LYS A 73 15.77 20.65 13.10
CA LYS A 73 16.15 20.93 14.50
C LYS A 73 15.41 20.09 15.55
N ARG A 74 14.12 19.78 15.32
CA ARG A 74 13.32 18.96 16.25
C ARG A 74 13.87 17.54 16.41
N VAL A 75 14.46 16.98 15.34
CA VAL A 75 15.12 15.68 15.37
C VAL A 75 16.46 15.81 16.09
N ASP A 76 17.26 16.83 15.78
CA ASP A 76 18.53 17.09 16.47
C ASP A 76 18.35 17.24 17.99
N ASP A 77 17.37 18.04 18.40
CA ASP A 77 17.02 18.25 19.81
C ASP A 77 16.58 16.92 20.46
N ALA A 78 15.85 16.06 19.73
CA ALA A 78 15.43 14.74 20.20
C ALA A 78 16.59 13.74 20.31
N TYR A 79 17.63 13.83 19.48
CA TYR A 79 18.86 13.05 19.66
C TYR A 79 19.71 13.56 20.83
N ALA A 80 19.75 14.87 21.06
CA ALA A 80 20.50 15.47 22.16
C ALA A 80 19.94 15.08 23.53
N LEU A 81 18.61 15.09 23.67
CA LEU A 81 17.88 14.73 24.90
C LEU A 81 16.68 13.82 24.59
N PRO A 82 16.89 12.49 24.39
CA PRO A 82 15.81 11.54 24.05
C PRO A 82 14.74 11.38 25.14
N GLU A 83 15.13 11.57 26.41
CA GLU A 83 14.22 11.49 27.56
C GLU A 83 13.41 12.78 27.79
N SER A 84 13.64 13.82 26.99
CA SER A 84 12.92 15.08 27.12
C SER A 84 11.46 14.94 26.67
N GLN A 85 10.54 15.13 27.62
CA GLN A 85 9.10 15.18 27.34
C GLN A 85 8.74 16.27 26.33
N ALA A 86 9.43 17.42 26.36
CA ALA A 86 9.18 18.52 25.42
C ALA A 86 9.50 18.12 23.97
N ASN A 87 10.61 17.39 23.76
CA ASN A 87 11.00 16.91 22.43
C ASN A 87 10.03 15.83 21.93
N ARG A 88 9.54 14.95 22.82
CA ARG A 88 8.51 13.97 22.49
C ARG A 88 7.22 14.62 22.04
N VAL A 89 6.74 15.62 22.78
CA VAL A 89 5.53 16.39 22.41
C VAL A 89 5.73 17.12 21.08
N ALA A 90 6.92 17.68 20.82
CA ALA A 90 7.22 18.32 19.54
C ALA A 90 7.19 17.33 18.37
N LEU A 91 7.74 16.12 18.54
CA LEU A 91 7.68 15.06 17.53
C LEU A 91 6.27 14.51 17.34
N GLU A 92 5.47 14.42 18.40
CA GLU A 92 4.06 14.05 18.29
C GLU A 92 3.27 15.10 17.50
N GLN A 93 3.53 16.40 17.71
CA GLN A 93 2.93 17.46 16.91
C GLN A 93 3.31 17.34 15.44
N VAL A 94 4.58 17.08 15.13
CA VAL A 94 5.05 16.82 13.76
C VAL A 94 4.33 15.62 13.15
N ARG A 95 4.24 14.50 13.86
CA ARG A 95 3.51 13.31 13.43
C ARG A 95 2.07 13.67 13.04
N ARG A 96 1.36 14.39 13.92
CA ARG A 96 -0.04 14.81 13.70
C ARG A 96 -0.17 15.78 12.51
N GLN A 97 0.74 16.75 12.38
CA GLN A 97 0.73 17.73 11.27
C GLN A 97 0.99 17.09 9.92
N CYS A 98 1.89 16.10 9.85
CA CYS A 98 2.18 15.34 8.63
C CYS A 98 1.12 14.26 8.33
N GLY A 99 0.16 14.05 9.24
CA GLY A 99 -0.89 13.05 9.13
C GLY A 99 -0.38 11.62 9.27
N LEU A 100 0.74 11.41 9.98
CA LEU A 100 1.39 10.11 10.13
C LEU A 100 0.74 9.30 11.26
N ASP A 101 0.64 7.98 11.10
CA ASP A 101 0.13 7.10 12.15
C ASP A 101 1.19 6.87 13.23
N PHE A 102 2.45 6.69 12.84
CA PHE A 102 3.60 6.61 13.76
C PHE A 102 4.83 7.32 13.17
N LEU A 103 5.69 7.80 14.07
CA LEU A 103 6.97 8.45 13.80
C LEU A 103 7.93 8.10 14.92
N ALA A 104 9.14 7.66 14.58
CA ALA A 104 10.10 7.19 15.57
C ALA A 104 11.55 7.37 15.10
N LEU A 105 12.44 7.41 16.08
CA LEU A 105 13.87 7.64 15.94
C LEU A 105 14.65 6.45 16.48
N THR A 106 15.71 6.07 15.78
CA THR A 106 16.66 5.05 16.24
C THR A 106 18.06 5.61 16.38
N ASP A 107 18.91 4.93 17.14
CA ASP A 107 20.35 5.14 17.12
C ASP A 107 21.02 4.48 15.90
N SER A 108 22.33 4.62 15.79
CA SER A 108 23.18 4.01 14.75
C SER A 108 23.17 2.48 14.72
N LYS A 109 22.71 1.81 15.79
CA LYS A 109 22.56 0.36 15.88
C LYS A 109 21.13 -0.10 15.58
N GLY A 110 20.21 0.84 15.32
CA GLY A 110 18.80 0.56 15.11
C GLY A 110 18.00 0.38 16.40
N GLN A 111 18.56 0.72 17.56
CA GLN A 111 17.83 0.77 18.83
C GLN A 111 16.90 1.99 18.86
N VAL A 112 15.63 1.79 19.19
CA VAL A 112 14.64 2.88 19.23
C VAL A 112 14.91 3.80 20.41
N LEU A 113 15.13 5.07 20.12
CA LEU A 113 15.37 6.13 21.10
C LEU A 113 14.08 6.84 21.50
N VAL A 114 13.23 7.15 20.52
CA VAL A 114 12.00 7.91 20.73
C VAL A 114 10.91 7.38 19.81
N ARG A 115 9.70 7.24 20.35
CA ARG A 115 8.45 7.10 19.60
C ARG A 115 7.54 8.27 19.90
N SER A 116 6.65 8.58 18.97
CA SER A 116 5.69 9.70 19.07
C SER A 116 4.29 9.27 19.51
N LEU A 117 4.12 8.01 19.91
CA LEU A 117 2.87 7.44 20.40
C LEU A 117 3.09 6.76 21.76
N ASP A 118 2.09 6.87 22.62
CA ASP A 118 1.97 6.08 23.86
C ASP A 118 1.94 4.57 23.53
N PRO A 119 2.64 3.68 24.25
CA PRO A 119 3.29 3.86 25.55
C PRO A 119 4.72 4.41 25.49
N TYR A 120 5.16 4.95 24.36
CA TYR A 120 6.50 5.49 24.15
C TYR A 120 7.61 4.46 24.43
N LYS A 121 7.38 3.21 24.03
CA LYS A 121 8.36 2.13 24.23
C LYS A 121 9.68 2.49 23.54
N THR A 122 10.78 2.26 24.23
CA THR A 122 12.15 2.48 23.73
C THR A 122 13.02 1.26 23.98
N GLY A 123 14.21 1.23 23.37
CA GLY A 123 15.24 0.24 23.64
C GLY A 123 15.15 -1.06 22.84
N ASP A 124 14.05 -1.32 22.13
CA ASP A 124 13.96 -2.42 21.16
C ASP A 124 14.80 -2.14 19.91
N ILE A 125 15.26 -3.21 19.25
CA ILE A 125 16.20 -3.13 18.13
C ILE A 125 15.47 -3.44 16.82
N LEU A 126 15.59 -2.52 15.87
CA LEU A 126 14.97 -2.58 14.55
C LEU A 126 16.00 -2.67 13.42
N SER A 127 17.24 -3.08 13.72
CA SER A 127 18.29 -3.26 12.70
C SER A 127 17.96 -4.30 11.63
N ASN A 128 17.02 -5.20 11.90
CA ASN A 128 16.53 -6.18 10.92
C ASN A 128 15.36 -5.65 10.06
N ASP A 129 14.81 -4.48 10.39
CA ASP A 129 13.78 -3.83 9.59
C ASP A 129 14.39 -3.31 8.27
N PRO A 130 13.86 -3.69 7.09
CA PRO A 130 14.46 -3.30 5.80
C PRO A 130 14.53 -1.79 5.56
N PHE A 131 13.64 -1.01 6.16
CA PHE A 131 13.60 0.45 6.02
C PHE A 131 14.63 1.08 6.94
N VAL A 132 14.63 0.71 8.22
CA VAL A 132 15.59 1.21 9.22
C VAL A 132 17.02 0.81 8.81
N SER A 133 17.25 -0.45 8.47
CA SER A 133 18.57 -0.93 8.02
C SER A 133 19.08 -0.24 6.75
N GLY A 134 18.19 0.15 5.84
CA GLY A 134 18.53 0.97 4.67
C GLY A 134 18.97 2.37 5.08
N ALA A 135 18.18 3.02 5.93
CA ALA A 135 18.50 4.34 6.47
C ALA A 135 19.83 4.35 7.23
N LEU A 136 20.11 3.32 8.04
CA LEU A 136 21.39 3.19 8.74
C LEU A 136 22.60 3.02 7.79
N LYS A 137 22.37 2.57 6.55
CA LYS A 137 23.38 2.52 5.49
C LYS A 137 23.49 3.82 4.69
N GLY A 138 22.74 4.86 5.06
CA GLY A 138 22.69 6.15 4.36
C GLY A 138 21.64 6.20 3.23
N GLU A 139 20.83 5.17 3.04
CA GLU A 139 19.81 5.12 1.98
C GLU A 139 18.43 5.48 2.52
N THR A 140 17.78 6.47 1.91
CA THR A 140 16.34 6.68 2.18
C THR A 140 15.52 5.61 1.47
N ARG A 141 14.65 4.91 2.21
CA ARG A 141 13.77 3.85 1.66
C ARG A 141 12.31 4.14 1.95
N LYS A 142 11.44 3.73 1.02
CA LYS A 142 9.98 3.78 1.14
C LYS A 142 9.37 2.47 0.62
N GLY A 143 8.20 2.09 1.10
CA GLY A 143 7.57 0.85 0.67
C GLY A 143 6.34 0.46 1.47
N LEU A 144 5.77 -0.67 1.08
CA LEU A 144 4.76 -1.37 1.84
C LEU A 144 5.44 -2.34 2.81
N ALA A 145 4.97 -2.37 4.05
CA ALA A 145 5.44 -3.27 5.09
C ALA A 145 4.27 -4.01 5.72
N LEU A 146 4.46 -5.30 6.02
CA LEU A 146 3.57 -6.04 6.89
C LEU A 146 4.17 -6.02 8.30
N LEU A 147 3.55 -5.26 9.20
CA LEU A 147 3.97 -5.12 10.58
C LEU A 147 3.30 -6.20 11.43
N SER A 148 4.09 -6.89 12.24
CA SER A 148 3.56 -7.87 13.19
C SER A 148 2.75 -7.19 14.29
N GLN A 149 1.87 -7.95 14.94
CA GLN A 149 1.10 -7.47 16.09
C GLN A 149 2.00 -6.86 17.18
N GLN A 150 3.11 -7.53 17.51
CA GLN A 150 4.07 -7.02 18.50
C GLN A 150 4.70 -5.70 18.03
N ARG A 151 5.05 -5.57 16.74
CA ARG A 151 5.61 -4.34 16.20
C ARG A 151 4.61 -3.19 16.27
N LEU A 152 3.34 -3.42 15.94
CA LEU A 152 2.27 -2.42 16.03
C LEU A 152 2.01 -1.99 17.47
N ARG A 153 2.00 -2.94 18.41
CA ARG A 153 1.88 -2.67 19.84
C ARG A 153 3.05 -1.83 20.37
N ASP A 154 4.26 -2.13 19.89
CA ASP A 154 5.46 -1.39 20.27
C ASP A 154 5.50 0.01 19.67
N GLU A 155 4.98 0.20 18.44
CA GLU A 155 4.74 1.54 17.88
C GLU A 155 3.70 2.33 18.67
N GLY A 156 2.66 1.65 19.19
CA GLY A 156 1.74 2.21 20.17
C GLY A 156 0.40 2.69 19.62
N GLY A 157 -0.29 3.50 20.43
CA GLY A 157 -1.63 4.00 20.17
C GLY A 157 -2.64 2.88 19.99
N ASN A 158 -3.54 3.04 19.02
CA ASN A 158 -4.55 2.04 18.66
C ASN A 158 -4.15 1.23 17.41
N LEU A 159 -2.86 1.19 17.05
CA LEU A 159 -2.42 0.55 15.80
C LEU A 159 -2.65 -0.96 15.79
N GLU A 160 -2.40 -1.62 16.93
CA GLU A 160 -2.68 -3.05 17.10
C GLU A 160 -4.18 -3.36 16.91
N GLU A 161 -5.04 -2.59 17.57
CA GLU A 161 -6.50 -2.76 17.50
C GLU A 161 -7.06 -2.48 16.10
N ARG A 162 -6.52 -1.46 15.42
CA ARG A 162 -6.89 -1.12 14.03
C ARG A 162 -6.50 -2.23 13.06
N ALA A 163 -5.35 -2.87 13.27
CA ALA A 163 -4.87 -3.94 12.42
C ALA A 163 -5.68 -5.23 12.59
N PHE A 164 -6.14 -5.52 13.81
CA PHE A 164 -6.87 -6.75 14.12
C PHE A 164 -8.19 -6.87 13.33
N MET A 165 -8.36 -8.01 12.66
CA MET A 165 -9.55 -8.32 11.86
C MET A 165 -9.95 -9.77 12.01
N VAL A 166 -11.22 -10.04 12.29
CA VAL A 166 -11.78 -11.39 12.29
C VAL A 166 -12.21 -11.74 10.87
N PHE A 167 -11.92 -12.96 10.42
CA PHE A 167 -12.36 -13.41 9.11
C PHE A 167 -13.83 -13.80 9.15
N GLU A 168 -14.62 -13.21 8.25
CA GLU A 168 -16.00 -13.62 8.03
C GLU A 168 -16.05 -14.84 7.10
N PRO A 169 -16.61 -15.98 7.54
CA PRO A 169 -16.74 -17.16 6.69
C PRO A 169 -17.66 -16.86 5.52
N THR A 170 -17.20 -17.13 4.29
CA THR A 170 -18.05 -17.04 3.09
C THR A 170 -18.32 -18.44 2.53
N PRO A 171 -19.48 -18.69 1.88
CA PRO A 171 -19.91 -20.04 1.48
C PRO A 171 -18.93 -20.80 0.56
N LYS A 172 -18.01 -20.10 -0.10
CA LYS A 172 -16.99 -20.67 -1.00
C LYS A 172 -15.56 -20.46 -0.52
N SER A 173 -15.37 -19.98 0.72
CA SER A 173 -14.03 -19.82 1.28
C SER A 173 -13.39 -21.18 1.56
N LYS A 174 -12.11 -21.30 1.22
CA LYS A 174 -11.31 -22.44 1.70
C LYS A 174 -11.24 -22.38 3.22
N VAL A 175 -11.39 -23.53 3.89
CA VAL A 175 -11.19 -23.63 5.33
C VAL A 175 -9.77 -23.17 5.66
N ARG A 176 -9.66 -22.18 6.54
CA ARG A 176 -8.38 -21.63 7.01
C ARG A 176 -8.15 -22.07 8.45
N ALA A 177 -6.89 -22.36 8.79
CA ALA A 177 -6.50 -22.64 10.17
C ALA A 177 -6.59 -21.38 11.06
N LYS A 178 -6.40 -20.19 10.47
CA LYS A 178 -6.45 -18.90 11.15
C LYS A 178 -7.85 -18.29 11.01
N THR A 179 -8.41 -17.80 12.12
CA THR A 179 -9.74 -17.17 12.19
C THR A 179 -9.70 -15.64 12.24
N SER A 180 -8.50 -15.06 12.36
CA SER A 180 -8.27 -13.63 12.39
C SER A 180 -6.93 -13.26 11.76
N GLU A 181 -6.74 -11.99 11.42
CA GLU A 181 -5.45 -11.40 11.10
C GLU A 181 -5.10 -10.35 12.16
N SER A 182 -3.85 -10.38 12.65
CA SER A 182 -3.34 -9.43 13.65
C SER A 182 -2.16 -8.62 13.11
N ALA A 183 -1.62 -8.97 11.95
CA ALA A 183 -0.64 -8.15 11.25
C ALA A 183 -1.32 -6.99 10.51
N GLY A 184 -0.64 -5.85 10.47
CA GLY A 184 -1.11 -4.65 9.79
C GLY A 184 -0.25 -4.32 8.58
N MET A 185 -0.86 -3.91 7.49
CA MET A 185 -0.15 -3.40 6.33
C MET A 185 0.03 -1.89 6.49
N ALA A 186 1.24 -1.39 6.26
CA ALA A 186 1.55 0.02 6.37
C ALA A 186 2.39 0.52 5.20
N LEU A 187 2.20 1.78 4.81
CA LEU A 187 3.20 2.52 4.05
C LEU A 187 4.26 2.98 5.05
N VAL A 188 5.52 2.72 4.74
CA VAL A 188 6.65 3.05 5.61
C VAL A 188 7.70 3.77 4.79
N ALA A 189 8.30 4.80 5.37
CA ALA A 189 9.54 5.39 4.87
C ALA A 189 10.52 5.61 6.01
N ALA A 190 11.81 5.52 5.69
CA ALA A 190 12.90 5.77 6.61
C ALA A 190 14.01 6.56 5.91
N ALA A 191 14.59 7.52 6.62
CA ALA A 191 15.70 8.34 6.17
C ALA A 191 16.86 8.31 7.20
N PRO A 192 18.13 8.35 6.73
CA PRO A 192 19.26 8.54 7.62
C PRO A 192 19.16 9.88 8.35
N VAL A 193 19.56 9.88 9.61
CA VAL A 193 19.86 11.10 10.35
C VAL A 193 21.38 11.23 10.42
N LEU A 194 21.89 12.38 9.99
CA LEU A 194 23.32 12.66 9.89
C LEU A 194 23.73 13.64 11.00
N ASP A 195 24.95 13.50 11.51
CA ASP A 195 25.58 14.56 12.30
C ASP A 195 26.13 15.68 11.41
N ASP A 196 26.63 16.75 12.04
CA ASP A 196 27.30 17.88 11.36
C ASP A 196 28.50 17.44 10.48
N GLY A 197 29.07 16.26 10.76
CA GLY A 197 30.16 15.67 9.99
C GLY A 197 29.71 14.76 8.84
N GLY A 198 28.40 14.63 8.61
CA GLY A 198 27.82 13.79 7.56
C GLY A 198 27.81 12.29 7.89
N LYS A 199 28.06 11.91 9.14
CA LYS A 199 28.01 10.51 9.60
C LYS A 199 26.60 10.15 10.03
N VAL A 200 26.14 8.96 9.64
CA VAL A 200 24.84 8.42 10.07
C VAL A 200 24.88 8.13 11.58
N ILE A 201 24.08 8.88 12.34
CA ILE A 201 23.92 8.71 13.80
C ILE A 201 22.67 7.90 14.16
N GLY A 202 21.78 7.67 13.20
CA GLY A 202 20.57 6.90 13.37
C GLY A 202 19.63 6.98 12.18
N ALA A 203 18.38 6.59 12.39
CA ALA A 203 17.33 6.65 11.38
C ALA A 203 16.06 7.29 11.94
N LEU A 204 15.42 8.11 11.12
CA LEU A 204 14.05 8.56 11.32
C LEU A 204 13.16 7.70 10.43
N TYR A 205 12.15 7.06 10.99
CA TYR A 205 11.15 6.34 10.21
C TYR A 205 9.73 6.73 10.62
N ALA A 206 8.84 6.63 9.65
CA ALA A 206 7.44 6.96 9.82
C ALA A 206 6.57 6.01 8.99
N GLY A 207 5.29 5.93 9.34
CA GLY A 207 4.35 5.18 8.53
C GLY A 207 2.90 5.54 8.72
N LEU A 208 2.10 4.99 7.79
CA LEU A 208 0.65 5.08 7.70
C LEU A 208 0.11 3.65 7.67
N LEU A 209 -0.71 3.29 8.65
CA LEU A 209 -1.39 2.00 8.69
C LEU A 209 -2.55 2.02 7.70
N LEU A 210 -2.56 1.08 6.76
CA LEU A 210 -3.61 0.94 5.74
C LEU A 210 -4.87 0.28 6.32
N ASN A 211 -4.72 -0.57 7.35
CA ASN A 211 -5.86 -1.20 8.00
C ASN A 211 -6.83 -0.14 8.56
N ARG A 212 -8.09 -0.20 8.10
CA ARG A 212 -9.18 0.72 8.48
C ARG A 212 -8.85 2.19 8.21
N ASN A 213 -8.01 2.46 7.21
CA ASN A 213 -7.79 3.80 6.71
C ASN A 213 -8.74 4.05 5.53
N HIS A 214 -9.74 4.91 5.73
CA HIS A 214 -10.75 5.23 4.71
C HIS A 214 -10.44 6.50 3.92
N GLY A 215 -9.32 7.17 4.23
CA GLY A 215 -8.86 8.37 3.53
C GLY A 215 -7.91 8.06 2.35
N LEU A 216 -7.46 6.82 2.26
CA LEU A 216 -6.62 6.27 1.19
C LEU A 216 -7.36 5.14 0.46
#